data_AF-A0A317ILI4-F1
#
_entry.id   AF-A0A317ILI4-F1
#
_cell.length_a   1.000
_cell.length_b   1.000
_cell.length_c   1.000
_cell.angle_alpha   90.00
_cell.angle_beta   90.00
_cell.angle_gamma   90.00
#
_symmetry.space_group_name_H-M   'P 1'
#
loop_
_entity.id
_entity.type
_entity.pdbx_description
1 polymer ?
#
loop_
_entity_poly.entity_id
_entity_poly.type
_entity_poly.pdbx_seq_one_letter_code
_entity_poly.pdbx_strand_id
1 'polypeptide(L)'
;MEDIVQDAFASAIISWEKDGMPTNPAGWIYRVCRNKALNKIQQEKRMRIVSKFEEEDNGLPILSEFVLEDQQLRLLFACAHPDLSPKVQVVITLKYVANLKVQAIAKALGMTEDGIDKLLQRARQKIKDDKILLKEPLFFQLKSRLPIVHKIIYLIYNEGYRPGSGEDV
;
A
#
# COMPACT_ATOMS: atom_id res chain seq x y z
N MET A 1 -7.69 11.76 -27.02
CA MET A 1 -6.22 11.95 -26.94
C MET A 1 -5.88 13.34 -26.44
N GLU A 2 -6.59 14.36 -26.92
CA GLU A 2 -6.41 15.77 -26.54
C GLU A 2 -6.48 16.01 -25.02
N ASP A 3 -7.51 15.51 -24.33
CA ASP A 3 -7.66 15.67 -22.88
C ASP A 3 -6.47 15.12 -22.07
N ILE A 4 -5.93 13.96 -22.45
CA ILE A 4 -4.86 13.27 -21.70
C ILE A 4 -3.56 14.04 -21.81
N VAL A 5 -3.32 14.63 -22.98
CA VAL A 5 -2.13 15.43 -23.25
C VAL A 5 -2.21 16.74 -22.49
N GLN A 6 -3.36 17.43 -22.51
CA GLN A 6 -3.59 18.64 -21.72
C GLN A 6 -3.41 18.40 -20.22
N ASP A 7 -3.94 17.29 -19.71
CA ASP A 7 -3.77 16.88 -18.32
C ASP A 7 -2.32 16.60 -17.94
N ALA A 8 -1.54 16.03 -18.86
CA ALA A 8 -0.13 15.76 -18.65
C ALA A 8 0.69 17.07 -18.62
N PHE A 9 0.34 18.03 -19.48
CA PHE A 9 0.94 19.37 -19.44
C PHE A 9 0.57 20.14 -18.16
N ALA A 10 -0.67 20.05 -17.70
CA ALA A 10 -1.08 20.64 -16.41
C ALA A 10 -0.30 20.03 -15.23
N SER A 11 -0.11 18.70 -15.26
CA SER A 11 0.69 17.98 -14.26
C SER A 11 2.18 18.38 -14.32
N ALA A 12 2.69 18.69 -15.51
CA ALA A 12 4.07 19.14 -15.71
C ALA A 12 4.31 20.51 -15.06
N ILE A 13 3.40 21.46 -15.23
CA ILE A 13 3.53 22.81 -14.65
C ILE A 13 3.64 22.72 -13.12
N ILE A 14 2.75 21.96 -12.49
CA ILE A 14 2.73 21.79 -11.03
C ILE A 14 4.00 21.05 -10.55
N SER A 15 4.43 20.00 -11.26
CA SER A 15 5.58 19.19 -10.86
C SER A 15 6.90 19.93 -11.05
N TRP A 16 7.07 20.69 -12.14
CA TRP A 16 8.32 21.38 -12.43
C TRP A 16 8.50 22.65 -11.59
N GLU A 17 7.40 23.29 -11.17
CA GLU A 17 7.45 24.38 -10.19
C GLU A 17 7.99 23.91 -8.83
N LYS A 18 7.64 22.68 -8.44
CA LYS A 18 8.03 22.11 -7.14
C LYS A 18 9.38 21.39 -7.16
N ASP A 19 9.61 20.57 -8.18
CA ASP A 19 10.72 19.61 -8.24
C ASP A 19 11.78 19.97 -9.30
N GLY A 20 11.56 21.05 -10.05
CA GLY A 20 12.42 21.48 -11.16
C GLY A 20 12.16 20.70 -12.46
N MET A 21 12.67 21.24 -13.57
CA MET A 21 12.49 20.63 -14.89
C MET A 21 13.38 19.38 -15.03
N PRO A 22 12.81 18.21 -15.39
CA PRO A 22 13.57 16.98 -15.56
C PRO A 22 14.48 17.04 -16.79
N THR A 23 15.56 16.26 -16.77
CA THR A 23 16.57 16.20 -17.85
C THR A 23 16.02 15.78 -19.22
N ASN A 24 14.89 15.07 -19.26
CA ASN A 24 14.14 14.78 -20.48
C ASN A 24 12.63 15.11 -20.30
N PRO A 25 12.22 16.36 -20.57
CA PRO A 25 10.84 16.82 -20.39
C PRO A 25 9.85 16.09 -21.30
N ALA A 26 10.23 15.85 -22.56
CA ALA A 26 9.37 15.17 -23.54
C ALA A 26 9.13 13.71 -23.14
N GLY A 27 10.17 13.00 -22.68
CA GLY A 27 10.06 11.63 -22.16
C GLY A 27 9.23 11.54 -20.89
N TRP A 28 9.30 12.55 -20.03
CA TRP A 28 8.47 12.64 -18.82
C TRP A 28 6.99 12.83 -19.17
N ILE A 29 6.67 13.78 -20.06
CA ILE A 29 5.28 14.02 -20.51
C ILE A 29 4.71 12.77 -21.18
N TYR A 30 5.49 12.12 -22.06
CA TYR A 30 5.06 10.88 -22.71
C TYR A 30 4.73 9.78 -21.68
N ARG A 31 5.55 9.63 -20.63
CA ARG A 31 5.32 8.67 -19.55
C ARG A 31 4.04 8.99 -18.77
N VAL A 32 3.79 10.27 -18.46
CA VAL A 32 2.57 10.72 -17.78
C VAL A 32 1.33 10.50 -18.65
N CYS A 33 1.39 10.85 -19.93
CA CYS A 33 0.33 10.57 -20.91
C CYS A 33 0.02 9.07 -20.98
N ARG A 34 1.04 8.22 -21.07
CA ARG A 34 0.89 6.76 -21.11
C ARG A 34 0.22 6.23 -19.84
N ASN A 35 0.67 6.67 -18.67
CA ASN A 35 0.10 6.24 -17.40
C ASN A 35 -1.36 6.71 -17.23
N LYS A 36 -1.67 7.95 -17.61
CA LYS A 36 -3.04 8.48 -17.60
C LYS A 36 -3.96 7.77 -18.59
N ALA A 37 -3.47 7.46 -19.80
CA ALA A 37 -4.22 6.69 -20.78
C ALA A 37 -4.54 5.27 -20.27
N LEU A 38 -3.56 4.59 -19.68
CA LEU A 38 -3.76 3.28 -19.05
C LEU A 38 -4.78 3.37 -17.90
N ASN A 39 -4.68 4.39 -17.04
CA ASN A 39 -5.63 4.62 -15.96
C ASN A 39 -7.06 4.85 -16.47
N LYS A 40 -7.24 5.62 -17.56
CA LYS A 40 -8.54 5.87 -18.18
C LYS A 40 -9.14 4.59 -18.78
N ILE A 41 -8.35 3.80 -19.49
CA ILE A 41 -8.77 2.49 -20.02
C ILE A 41 -9.20 1.55 -18.89
N GLN A 42 -8.44 1.52 -17.79
CA GLN A 42 -8.81 0.73 -16.62
C GLN A 42 -10.09 1.26 -15.96
N GLN A 43 -10.28 2.58 -15.90
CA GLN A 43 -11.51 3.20 -15.39
C GLN A 43 -12.73 2.86 -16.24
N GLU A 44 -12.62 2.93 -17.57
CA GLU A 44 -13.69 2.56 -18.48
C GLU A 44 -14.04 1.08 -18.39
N LYS A 45 -13.04 0.20 -18.23
CA LYS A 45 -13.27 -1.22 -17.91
C LYS A 45 -14.00 -1.41 -16.59
N ARG A 46 -13.61 -0.68 -15.53
CA ARG A 46 -14.31 -0.69 -14.23
C ARG A 46 -15.75 -0.20 -14.35
N MET A 47 -16.00 0.88 -15.09
CA MET A 47 -17.35 1.43 -15.30
C MET A 47 -18.25 0.48 -16.08
N ARG A 48 -17.73 -0.19 -17.11
CA ARG A 48 -18.47 -1.22 -17.86
C ARG A 48 -18.82 -2.43 -17.01
N ILE A 49 -17.95 -2.80 -16.08
CA ILE A 49 -18.21 -3.86 -15.11
C ILE A 49 -19.32 -3.43 -14.14
N VAL A 50 -19.27 -2.20 -13.61
CA VAL A 50 -20.29 -1.64 -12.72
C VAL A 50 -21.66 -1.52 -13.40
N SER A 51 -21.74 -1.06 -14.64
CA SER A 51 -23.00 -0.99 -15.39
C SER A 51 -23.58 -2.38 -15.69
N LYS A 52 -22.74 -3.41 -15.80
CA LYS A 52 -23.18 -4.80 -16.00
C LYS A 52 -23.67 -5.46 -14.70
N PHE A 53 -23.26 -4.93 -13.55
CA PHE A 53 -23.74 -5.36 -12.23
C PHE A 53 -25.15 -4.88 -11.89
N GLU A 54 -25.71 -3.88 -12.59
CA GLU A 54 -27.08 -3.43 -12.38
C GLU A 54 -28.13 -4.27 -13.14
N GLU A 55 -27.71 -5.07 -14.14
CA GLU A 55 -28.63 -5.84 -15.00
C GLU A 55 -28.70 -7.36 -14.69
N GLU A 56 -27.72 -7.95 -13.99
CA GLU A 56 -27.67 -9.39 -13.74
C GLU A 56 -27.49 -9.74 -12.24
N ASP A 57 -28.57 -9.63 -11.48
CA ASP A 57 -28.78 -10.40 -10.25
C ASP A 57 -29.04 -11.86 -10.63
N ASN A 58 -27.98 -12.65 -10.89
CA ASN A 58 -28.00 -14.12 -10.88
C ASN A 58 -26.59 -14.72 -11.11
N GLY A 59 -25.95 -15.18 -10.02
CA GLY A 59 -24.94 -16.24 -10.07
C GLY A 59 -23.50 -15.82 -10.40
N LEU A 60 -22.61 -15.92 -9.39
CA LEU A 60 -21.15 -15.91 -9.50
C LEU A 60 -20.65 -16.70 -10.74
N PRO A 61 -19.87 -16.08 -11.63
CA PRO A 61 -18.40 -16.13 -11.50
C PRO A 61 -17.66 -14.86 -11.98
N ILE A 62 -16.36 -14.75 -11.66
CA ILE A 62 -15.40 -13.66 -11.99
C ILE A 62 -15.28 -12.55 -10.92
N LEU A 63 -15.00 -12.94 -9.67
CA LEU A 63 -14.29 -12.10 -8.69
C LEU A 63 -12.79 -12.45 -8.58
N SER A 64 -12.31 -13.31 -9.48
CA SER A 64 -10.90 -13.56 -9.78
C SER A 64 -10.56 -12.63 -10.96
N GLU A 65 -9.71 -11.62 -10.92
CA GLU A 65 -8.36 -11.52 -10.35
C GLU A 65 -8.05 -10.02 -10.21
N PHE A 66 -8.37 -9.40 -9.07
CA PHE A 66 -7.60 -8.21 -8.71
C PHE A 66 -6.36 -8.71 -8.00
N VAL A 67 -5.33 -9.02 -8.78
CA VAL A 67 -4.01 -9.37 -8.25
C VAL A 67 -3.21 -8.09 -8.19
N LEU A 68 -2.84 -7.70 -6.97
CA LEU A 68 -1.79 -6.70 -6.80
C LEU A 68 -0.49 -7.29 -7.39
N GLU A 69 -0.06 -6.76 -8.53
CA GLU A 69 1.13 -7.25 -9.24
C GLU A 69 2.38 -7.26 -8.34
N ASP A 70 2.47 -6.27 -7.46
CA ASP A 70 3.54 -6.14 -6.48
C ASP A 70 3.35 -7.10 -5.28
N GLN A 71 4.29 -8.03 -5.12
CA GLN A 71 4.30 -9.03 -4.05
C GLN A 71 4.48 -8.41 -2.65
N GLN A 72 5.29 -7.35 -2.52
CA GLN A 72 5.49 -6.69 -1.23
C GLN A 72 4.22 -5.93 -0.82
N LEU A 73 3.59 -5.25 -1.77
CA LEU A 73 2.32 -4.56 -1.55
C LEU A 73 1.21 -5.53 -1.17
N ARG A 74 1.15 -6.71 -1.81
CA ARG A 74 0.24 -7.80 -1.40
C ARG A 74 0.41 -8.16 0.06
N LEU A 75 1.65 -8.33 0.50
CA LEU A 75 1.95 -8.77 1.85
C LEU A 75 1.59 -7.68 2.88
N LEU A 76 1.85 -6.41 2.57
CA LEU A 76 1.39 -5.26 3.38
C LEU A 76 -0.13 -5.30 3.59
N PHE A 77 -0.88 -5.49 2.51
CA PHE A 77 -2.34 -5.56 2.56
C PHE A 77 -2.87 -6.82 3.24
N ALA A 78 -2.19 -7.96 3.09
CA ALA A 78 -2.54 -9.20 3.78
C ALA A 78 -2.37 -9.07 5.30
N CYS A 79 -1.28 -8.44 5.76
CA CYS A 79 -1.00 -8.20 7.18
C CYS A 79 -1.92 -7.13 7.82
N ALA A 80 -2.48 -6.22 7.04
CA ALA A 80 -3.52 -5.28 7.48
C ALA A 80 -4.90 -5.94 7.66
N HIS A 81 -4.95 -7.06 8.38
CA HIS A 81 -6.16 -7.87 8.55
C HIS A 81 -7.13 -7.24 9.57
N PRO A 82 -8.42 -7.05 9.26
CA PRO A 82 -9.38 -6.37 10.13
C PRO A 82 -9.56 -7.01 11.51
N ASP A 83 -9.41 -8.35 11.61
CA ASP A 83 -9.52 -9.09 12.88
C ASP A 83 -8.35 -8.83 13.85
N LEU A 84 -7.30 -8.16 13.38
CA LEU A 84 -6.18 -7.72 14.20
C LEU A 84 -6.38 -6.25 14.56
N SER A 85 -6.01 -5.86 15.78
CA SER A 85 -6.06 -4.44 16.14
C SER A 85 -5.11 -3.63 15.26
N PRO A 86 -5.40 -2.35 14.96
CA PRO A 86 -4.55 -1.53 14.09
C PRO A 86 -3.09 -1.47 14.54
N LYS A 87 -2.87 -1.48 15.86
CA LYS A 87 -1.53 -1.50 16.46
C LYS A 87 -0.80 -2.82 16.17
N VAL A 88 -1.50 -3.95 16.27
CA VAL A 88 -0.95 -5.27 15.94
C VAL A 88 -0.62 -5.36 14.46
N GLN A 89 -1.53 -4.93 13.59
CA GLN A 89 -1.29 -4.90 12.13
C GLN A 89 0.00 -4.15 11.78
N VAL A 90 0.21 -2.97 12.36
CA VAL A 90 1.45 -2.19 12.14
C VAL A 90 2.68 -2.96 12.64
N VAL A 91 2.65 -3.46 13.88
CA VAL A 91 3.82 -4.12 14.50
C VAL A 91 4.22 -5.40 13.76
N ILE A 92 3.27 -6.26 13.40
CA ILE A 92 3.59 -7.49 12.66
C ILE A 92 4.11 -7.18 11.26
N THR A 93 3.60 -6.14 10.60
CA THR A 93 4.03 -5.79 9.25
C THR A 93 5.45 -5.22 9.29
N LEU A 94 5.73 -4.31 10.23
CA LEU A 94 7.09 -3.81 10.43
C LEU A 94 8.08 -4.94 10.77
N LYS A 95 7.66 -5.90 11.60
CA LYS A 95 8.53 -7.00 12.02
C LYS A 95 8.81 -8.04 10.93
N TYR A 96 7.78 -8.49 10.21
CA TYR A 96 7.89 -9.64 9.30
C TYR A 96 7.94 -9.28 7.82
N VAL A 97 7.36 -8.14 7.42
CA VAL A 97 7.37 -7.70 6.02
C VAL A 97 8.52 -6.74 5.77
N ALA A 98 8.68 -5.73 6.63
CA ALA A 98 9.76 -4.76 6.52
C ALA A 98 11.05 -5.19 7.25
N ASN A 99 11.01 -6.30 8.00
CA ASN A 99 12.15 -6.89 8.71
C ASN A 99 12.87 -5.94 9.70
N LEU A 100 12.13 -5.05 10.37
CA LEU A 100 12.72 -4.15 11.37
C LEU A 100 13.09 -4.91 12.66
N LYS A 101 14.14 -4.42 13.33
CA LYS A 101 14.52 -4.85 14.69
C LYS A 101 13.49 -4.36 15.71
N VAL A 102 13.32 -5.11 16.81
CA VAL A 102 12.38 -4.78 17.90
C VAL A 102 12.66 -3.39 18.47
N GLN A 103 13.94 -3.05 18.65
CA GLN A 103 14.44 -1.72 19.06
C GLN A 103 13.92 -0.58 18.17
N ALA A 104 14.02 -0.74 16.84
CA ALA A 104 13.56 0.27 15.89
C ALA A 104 12.04 0.42 15.95
N ILE A 105 11.30 -0.69 16.07
CA ILE A 105 9.84 -0.69 16.20
C ILE A 105 9.40 -0.02 17.51
N ALA A 106 10.09 -0.34 18.61
CA ALA A 106 9.84 0.24 19.92
C ALA A 106 10.01 1.77 19.89
N LYS A 107 11.11 2.25 19.28
CA LYS A 107 11.37 3.68 19.08
C LYS A 107 10.30 4.35 18.19
N ALA A 108 9.97 3.75 17.06
CA ALA A 108 8.99 4.27 16.10
C ALA A 108 7.58 4.41 16.70
N LEU A 109 7.24 3.55 17.66
CA LEU A 109 5.92 3.50 18.29
C LEU A 109 5.89 4.06 19.72
N GLY A 110 7.01 4.58 20.24
CA GLY A 110 7.12 5.08 21.60
C GLY A 110 6.78 4.01 22.66
N MET A 111 7.23 2.77 22.46
CA MET A 111 6.99 1.63 23.33
C MET A 111 8.30 1.05 23.90
N THR A 112 8.19 0.22 24.92
CA THR A 112 9.32 -0.60 25.39
C THR A 112 9.53 -1.82 24.50
N GLU A 113 10.77 -2.31 24.40
CA GLU A 113 11.11 -3.53 23.65
C GLU A 113 10.31 -4.74 24.16
N ASP A 114 10.28 -4.95 25.49
CA ASP A 114 9.43 -5.96 26.15
C ASP A 114 7.95 -5.83 25.76
N GLY A 115 7.45 -4.60 25.63
CA GLY A 115 6.08 -4.32 25.22
C GLY A 115 5.80 -4.77 23.80
N ILE A 116 6.77 -4.58 22.89
CA ILE A 116 6.69 -5.05 21.50
C ILE A 116 6.78 -6.57 21.44
N ASP A 117 7.68 -7.21 22.17
CA ASP A 117 7.83 -8.67 22.18
C ASP A 117 6.58 -9.37 22.71
N LYS A 118 6.03 -8.90 23.84
CA LYS A 118 4.77 -9.42 24.39
C LYS A 118 3.60 -9.20 23.42
N LEU A 119 3.60 -8.10 22.66
CA LEU A 119 2.58 -7.84 21.66
C LEU A 119 2.73 -8.80 20.47
N LEU A 120 3.94 -9.03 19.96
CA LEU A 120 4.22 -10.00 18.89
C LEU A 120 3.86 -11.43 19.28
N GLN A 121 4.15 -11.84 20.51
CA GLN A 121 3.74 -13.15 21.04
C GLN A 121 2.21 -13.29 21.04
N ARG A 122 1.49 -12.32 21.62
CA ARG A 122 0.02 -12.32 21.63
C ARG A 122 -0.59 -12.28 20.23
N ALA A 123 0.01 -11.53 19.32
CA ALA A 123 -0.42 -11.48 17.93
C ALA A 123 -0.29 -12.86 17.24
N ARG A 124 0.84 -13.55 17.40
CA ARG A 124 1.03 -14.91 16.87
C ARG A 124 0.03 -15.89 17.46
N GLN A 125 -0.20 -15.82 18.76
CA GLN A 125 -1.18 -16.67 19.45
C GLN A 125 -2.59 -16.42 18.89
N LYS A 126 -3.01 -15.16 18.78
CA LYS A 126 -4.31 -14.79 18.19
C LYS A 126 -4.47 -15.26 16.74
N ILE A 127 -3.45 -15.06 15.89
CA ILE A 127 -3.48 -15.53 14.49
C ILE A 127 -3.67 -17.05 14.44
N LYS A 128 -3.02 -17.79 15.34
CA LYS A 128 -3.14 -19.25 15.43
C LYS A 128 -4.51 -19.69 15.94
N ASP A 129 -4.99 -19.09 17.02
CA ASP A 129 -6.23 -19.48 17.70
C ASP A 129 -7.46 -19.16 16.83
N ASP A 130 -7.49 -17.96 16.26
CA ASP A 130 -8.58 -17.48 15.40
C ASP A 130 -8.44 -18.01 13.95
N LYS A 131 -7.38 -18.79 13.66
CA LYS A 131 -7.04 -19.32 12.32
C LYS A 131 -7.07 -18.25 11.23
N ILE A 132 -6.55 -17.06 11.54
CA ILE A 132 -6.56 -15.90 10.64
C ILE A 132 -5.69 -16.21 9.43
N LEU A 133 -6.32 -16.26 8.26
CA LEU A 133 -5.65 -16.46 6.99
C LEU A 133 -5.18 -15.11 6.44
N LEU A 134 -3.87 -14.85 6.54
CA LEU A 134 -3.24 -13.68 5.92
C LEU A 134 -3.13 -13.87 4.40
N LYS A 135 -4.27 -13.75 3.71
CA LYS A 135 -4.38 -13.86 2.26
C LYS A 135 -4.53 -12.49 1.61
N GLU A 136 -4.29 -12.47 0.30
CA GLU A 136 -4.56 -11.29 -0.53
C GLU A 136 -6.03 -10.86 -0.36
N PRO A 137 -6.28 -9.60 0.00
CA PRO A 137 -7.65 -9.12 0.17
C PRO A 137 -8.37 -8.98 -1.17
N LEU A 138 -9.69 -9.11 -1.13
CA LEU A 138 -10.54 -8.78 -2.27
C LEU A 138 -10.53 -7.27 -2.52
N PHE A 139 -10.81 -6.85 -3.75
CA PHE A 139 -10.76 -5.44 -4.16
C PHE A 139 -11.51 -4.49 -3.21
N PHE A 140 -12.73 -4.87 -2.79
CA PHE A 140 -13.54 -4.04 -1.89
C PHE A 140 -12.96 -3.92 -0.47
N GLN A 141 -12.08 -4.85 -0.05
CA GLN A 141 -11.41 -4.83 1.24
C GLN A 141 -10.16 -3.94 1.25
N LEU A 142 -9.64 -3.53 0.09
CA LEU A 142 -8.44 -2.68 0.02
C LEU A 142 -8.69 -1.31 0.65
N LYS A 143 -9.86 -0.72 0.40
CA LYS A 143 -10.20 0.63 0.87
C LYS A 143 -10.17 0.74 2.40
N SER A 144 -10.65 -0.29 3.12
CA SER A 144 -10.64 -0.30 4.58
C SER A 144 -9.24 -0.53 5.18
N ARG A 145 -8.34 -1.18 4.44
CA ARG A 145 -6.97 -1.49 4.86
C ARG A 145 -5.96 -0.39 4.50
N LEU A 146 -6.30 0.45 3.53
CA LEU A 146 -5.43 1.52 3.02
C LEU A 146 -4.87 2.46 4.11
N PRO A 147 -5.63 2.91 5.13
CA PRO A 147 -5.09 3.79 6.17
C PRO A 147 -3.94 3.14 6.97
N ILE A 148 -4.05 1.84 7.25
CA ILE A 148 -2.98 1.11 7.95
C ILE A 148 -1.76 0.96 7.04
N VAL A 149 -1.97 0.60 5.77
CA VAL A 149 -0.87 0.44 4.81
C VAL A 149 -0.11 1.76 4.62
N HIS A 150 -0.81 2.89 4.47
CA HIS A 150 -0.18 4.22 4.44
C HIS A 150 0.64 4.51 5.69
N LYS A 151 0.11 4.20 6.87
CA LYS A 151 0.84 4.38 8.13
C LYS A 151 2.12 3.54 8.17
N ILE A 152 2.06 2.29 7.70
CA ILE A 152 3.23 1.41 7.65
C ILE A 152 4.28 1.98 6.69
N ILE A 153 3.89 2.39 5.49
CA ILE A 153 4.80 3.00 4.50
C ILE A 153 5.45 4.25 5.08
N TYR A 154 4.68 5.12 5.74
CA TYR A 154 5.20 6.31 6.40
C TYR A 154 6.24 5.98 7.48
N LEU A 155 5.99 4.97 8.32
CA LEU A 155 6.93 4.53 9.36
C LEU A 155 8.20 3.90 8.76
N ILE A 156 8.07 3.08 7.73
CA ILE A 156 9.23 2.50 7.02
C ILE A 156 10.08 3.61 6.41
N TYR A 157 9.45 4.60 5.78
CA TYR A 157 10.17 5.72 5.18
C TYR A 157 10.89 6.57 6.24
N ASN A 158 10.20 6.92 7.32
CA ASN A 158 10.78 7.77 8.38
C ASN A 158 11.85 7.07 9.21
N GLU A 159 11.71 5.78 9.50
CA GLU A 159 12.73 5.03 10.23
C GLU A 159 13.83 4.50 9.30
N GLY A 160 13.53 4.25 8.03
CA GLY A 160 14.51 3.87 7.01
C GLY A 160 15.42 5.02 6.57
N TYR A 161 15.01 6.27 6.77
CA TYR A 161 15.83 7.46 6.54
C TYR A 161 16.66 7.89 7.76
N ARG A 162 16.65 7.11 8.84
CA ARG A 162 17.68 7.23 9.88
C ARG A 162 18.81 6.28 9.50
N PRO A 163 19.90 6.76 8.85
CA PRO A 163 21.12 5.96 8.79
C PRO A 163 21.41 5.52 10.22
N GLY A 164 21.74 4.25 10.37
CA GLY A 164 22.00 3.65 11.67
C GLY A 164 22.87 4.59 12.50
N SER A 165 22.62 4.58 13.80
CA SER A 165 23.68 4.76 14.78
C SER A 165 24.83 3.80 14.42
N GLY A 166 25.69 4.25 13.51
CA GLY A 166 27.04 3.78 13.31
C GLY A 166 27.90 4.65 14.19
N GLU A 167 28.33 4.04 15.29
CA GLU A 167 29.57 4.25 16.02
C GLU A 167 30.06 5.67 16.24
N ASP A 168 30.12 6.03 17.52
CA ASP A 168 31.14 6.91 18.07
C ASP A 168 32.51 6.59 17.45
N VAL A 169 33.07 7.57 16.73
CA VAL A 169 34.51 7.81 16.63
C VAL A 169 34.74 9.32 16.70
#